data_AF-A0A8H4RJ83-F1
#
_entry.id   AF-A0A8H4RJ83-F1
#
_cell.length_a   1.000
_cell.length_b   1.000
_cell.length_c   1.000
_cell.angle_alpha   90.00
_cell.angle_beta   90.00
_cell.angle_gamma   90.00
#
_symmetry.space_group_name_H-M   'P 1'
#
loop_
_entity.id
_entity.type
_entity.pdbx_description
1 polymer ?
#
loop_
_entity_poly.entity_id
_entity_poly.type
_entity_poly.pdbx_seq_one_letter_code
_entity_poly.pdbx_strand_id
1 'polypeptide(L)'
;MVFYSLLASLVALALASPFPSWVDQYPIFGNVTIFTPPSNWSNHWTTYARTVLLDQNGETDDILLASWSFQPPGRTYAPIYQSKDGGLSWNQLSKVYFSAADKPGSTILQVFLYELPRTIGAYPAGTVLLTANAVPANHSSTNIQLYASLDKG
;
A
#
# COMPACT_ATOMS: atom_id res chain seq x y z
N MET A 1 -62.85 42.80 -8.40
CA MET A 1 -61.68 42.88 -7.49
C MET A 1 -61.58 41.55 -6.74
N VAL A 2 -60.76 40.62 -7.23
CA VAL A 2 -60.27 39.48 -6.46
C VAL A 2 -58.86 39.21 -6.99
N PHE A 3 -57.84 39.55 -6.19
CA PHE A 3 -56.44 39.28 -6.46
C PHE A 3 -56.10 37.90 -5.87
N TYR A 4 -55.65 36.96 -6.69
CA TYR A 4 -54.94 35.77 -6.21
C TYR A 4 -53.48 35.90 -6.63
N SER A 5 -52.63 36.09 -5.62
CA SER A 5 -51.19 36.24 -5.72
C SER A 5 -50.54 34.93 -6.16
N LEU A 6 -49.77 34.96 -7.26
CA LEU A 6 -48.84 33.88 -7.60
C LEU A 6 -47.70 33.86 -6.57
N LEU A 7 -47.59 32.79 -5.78
CA LEU A 7 -46.35 32.46 -5.09
C LEU A 7 -45.39 31.81 -6.10
N ALA A 8 -44.36 32.55 -6.51
CA ALA A 8 -43.22 31.99 -7.22
C ALA A 8 -42.28 31.32 -6.21
N SER A 9 -42.26 29.99 -6.15
CA SER A 9 -41.28 29.23 -5.40
C SER A 9 -39.95 29.20 -6.15
N LEU A 10 -38.95 29.97 -5.72
CA LEU A 10 -37.57 29.77 -6.14
C LEU A 10 -37.03 28.48 -5.50
N VAL A 11 -36.96 27.41 -6.29
CA VAL A 11 -36.14 26.25 -5.96
C VAL A 11 -34.70 26.59 -6.37
N ALA A 12 -33.86 26.93 -5.40
CA ALA A 12 -32.43 27.03 -5.64
C ALA A 12 -31.87 25.62 -5.84
N LEU A 13 -31.59 25.23 -7.10
CA LEU A 13 -30.72 24.09 -7.36
C LEU A 13 -29.29 24.48 -6.95
N ALA A 14 -28.93 24.17 -5.71
CA ALA A 14 -27.53 24.06 -5.34
C ALA A 14 -26.95 22.86 -6.10
N LEU A 15 -26.32 23.12 -7.23
CA LEU A 15 -25.40 22.16 -7.83
C LEU A 15 -24.19 22.05 -6.90
N ALA A 16 -24.30 21.22 -5.87
CA ALA A 16 -23.12 20.74 -5.17
C ALA A 16 -22.29 19.98 -6.21
N SER A 17 -21.19 20.57 -6.64
CA SER A 17 -20.20 19.90 -7.48
C SER A 17 -19.73 18.64 -6.74
N PRO A 18 -19.95 17.42 -7.24
CA PRO A 18 -19.50 16.20 -6.59
C PRO A 18 -18.05 15.94 -6.98
N PHE A 19 -17.21 16.98 -7.02
CA PHE A 19 -15.77 16.79 -7.05
C PHE A 19 -15.36 16.66 -5.59
N PRO A 20 -15.19 15.43 -5.07
CA PRO A 20 -14.57 15.26 -3.78
C PRO A 20 -13.25 16.03 -3.75
N SER A 21 -13.09 16.82 -2.69
CA SER A 21 -11.96 17.72 -2.41
C SER A 21 -10.68 16.94 -2.08
N TRP A 22 -10.38 15.88 -2.84
CA TRP A 22 -9.21 15.02 -2.64
C TRP A 22 -7.88 15.77 -2.81
N VAL A 23 -7.90 16.90 -3.53
CA VAL A 23 -6.69 17.66 -3.87
C VAL A 23 -6.15 18.46 -2.67
N ASP A 24 -6.94 18.68 -1.61
CA ASP A 24 -6.58 19.56 -0.48
C ASP A 24 -6.18 18.84 0.83
N GLN A 25 -6.18 17.49 0.90
CA GLN A 25 -5.93 16.79 2.17
C GLN A 25 -4.44 16.77 2.58
N TYR A 26 -3.51 16.66 1.61
CA TYR A 26 -2.08 16.51 1.91
C TYR A 26 -1.21 17.48 1.09
N PRO A 27 -0.22 18.15 1.70
CA PRO A 27 0.70 19.01 0.98
C PRO A 27 1.56 18.20 -0.01
N ILE A 28 1.90 18.78 -1.16
CA ILE A 28 2.91 18.22 -2.05
C ILE A 28 4.26 18.23 -1.31
N PHE A 29 4.94 17.09 -1.28
CA PHE A 29 6.24 16.93 -0.63
C PHE A 29 7.27 16.31 -1.56
N GLY A 30 8.54 16.41 -1.17
CA GLY A 30 9.67 15.75 -1.81
C GLY A 30 10.60 15.14 -0.76
N ASN A 31 11.30 14.06 -1.14
CA ASN A 31 12.36 13.44 -0.35
C ASN A 31 11.97 13.00 1.09
N VAL A 32 10.70 12.66 1.33
CA VAL A 32 10.31 11.98 2.58
C VAL A 32 10.97 10.61 2.64
N THR A 33 11.65 10.33 3.75
CA THR A 33 12.36 9.06 3.95
C THR A 33 11.41 8.02 4.52
N ILE A 34 11.21 6.92 3.79
CA ILE A 34 10.42 5.76 4.27
C ILE A 34 11.28 4.87 5.17
N PHE A 35 12.51 4.60 4.73
CA PHE A 35 13.43 3.71 5.42
C PHE A 35 14.87 4.06 5.10
N THR A 36 15.69 4.07 6.15
CA THR A 36 17.15 4.10 6.06
C THR A 36 17.66 2.83 6.73
N PRO A 37 18.43 1.97 6.04
CA PRO A 37 19.09 0.84 6.67
C PRO A 37 19.89 1.30 7.90
N PRO A 38 19.74 0.65 9.06
CA PRO A 38 20.53 0.97 10.24
C PRO A 38 22.03 0.96 9.94
N SER A 39 22.75 1.97 10.42
CA SER A 39 24.18 2.17 10.12
C SER A 39 25.06 1.00 10.57
N ASN A 40 24.63 0.25 11.58
CA ASN A 40 25.32 -0.94 12.08
C ASN A 40 25.08 -2.21 11.25
N TRP A 41 24.23 -2.15 10.21
CA TRP A 41 24.09 -3.28 9.28
C TRP A 41 25.31 -3.36 8.38
N SER A 42 25.75 -4.58 8.09
CA SER A 42 26.87 -4.83 7.17
C SER A 42 26.50 -4.58 5.70
N ASN A 43 25.21 -4.51 5.39
CA ASN A 43 24.67 -4.26 4.05
C ASN A 43 23.56 -3.21 4.14
N HIS A 44 23.66 -2.15 3.33
CA HIS A 44 22.67 -1.06 3.23
C HIS A 44 21.91 -1.07 1.91
N TRP A 45 21.96 -2.17 1.16
CA TRP A 45 21.28 -2.30 -0.11
C TRP A 45 19.75 -2.34 0.08
N THR A 46 19.08 -1.45 -0.66
CA THR A 46 17.62 -1.42 -0.84
C THR A 46 17.32 -1.12 -2.30
N THR A 47 16.34 -1.80 -2.89
CA THR A 47 15.95 -1.56 -4.29
C THR A 47 14.50 -1.97 -4.55
N TYR A 48 14.00 -1.65 -5.76
CA TYR A 48 12.70 -2.13 -6.25
C TYR A 48 11.54 -1.78 -5.31
N ALA A 49 11.44 -0.51 -4.92
CA ALA A 49 10.31 -0.05 -4.12
C ALA A 49 8.99 -0.21 -4.89
N ARG A 50 7.94 -0.64 -4.19
CA ARG A 50 6.55 -0.69 -4.67
C ARG A 50 5.62 -0.15 -3.60
N THR A 51 4.54 0.46 -4.05
CA THR A 51 3.51 1.04 -3.20
C THR A 51 2.14 0.62 -3.67
N VAL A 52 1.17 0.60 -2.77
CA VAL A 52 -0.26 0.45 -3.08
C VAL A 52 -1.04 1.39 -2.18
N LEU A 53 -2.05 2.06 -2.75
CA LEU A 53 -3.08 2.74 -1.99
C LEU A 53 -4.20 1.72 -1.74
N LEU A 54 -4.69 1.66 -0.50
CA LEU A 54 -5.85 0.83 -0.17
C LEU A 54 -7.11 1.65 -0.43
N ASP A 55 -7.73 1.41 -1.59
CA ASP A 55 -8.90 2.16 -2.09
C ASP A 55 -9.86 1.27 -2.91
N GLN A 56 -9.62 -0.04 -2.96
CA GLN A 56 -10.33 -0.96 -3.85
C GLN A 56 -11.54 -1.64 -3.17
N ASN A 57 -11.82 -1.39 -1.89
CA ASN A 57 -12.91 -2.01 -1.13
C ASN A 57 -13.68 -1.03 -0.23
N GLY A 58 -13.76 0.24 -0.66
CA GLY A 58 -14.55 1.27 0.04
C GLY A 58 -13.85 1.86 1.26
N GLU A 59 -12.53 1.69 1.37
CA GLU A 59 -11.67 2.43 2.28
C GLU A 59 -11.87 3.94 2.14
N THR A 60 -12.02 4.62 3.28
CA THR A 60 -12.03 6.09 3.35
C THR A 60 -10.74 6.66 3.95
N ASP A 61 -9.97 5.79 4.61
CA ASP A 61 -8.68 6.14 5.17
C ASP A 61 -7.66 5.96 4.04
N ASP A 62 -7.01 7.03 3.60
CA ASP A 62 -5.99 7.02 2.54
C ASP A 62 -4.71 6.30 3.01
N ILE A 63 -4.81 4.99 3.18
CA ILE A 63 -3.72 4.14 3.68
C ILE A 63 -2.82 3.76 2.51
N LEU A 64 -1.57 4.20 2.58
CA LEU A 64 -0.52 3.76 1.66
C LEU A 64 0.30 2.65 2.33
N LEU A 65 0.55 1.57 1.59
CA LEU A 65 1.54 0.57 1.93
C LEU A 65 2.75 0.68 1.01
N ALA A 66 3.94 0.44 1.55
CA ALA A 66 5.19 0.40 0.82
C ALA A 66 5.99 -0.86 1.19
N SER A 67 6.65 -1.44 0.19
CA SER A 67 7.60 -2.54 0.36
C SER A 67 8.74 -2.41 -0.65
N TRP A 68 9.87 -3.08 -0.39
CA TRP A 68 11.04 -3.06 -1.25
C TRP A 68 11.87 -4.33 -1.04
N SER A 69 12.81 -4.58 -1.95
CA SER A 69 13.82 -5.63 -1.80
C SER A 69 15.00 -5.06 -1.00
N PHE A 70 15.47 -5.80 0.00
CA PHE A 70 16.64 -5.43 0.80
C PHE A 70 17.30 -6.66 1.44
N GLN A 71 18.41 -6.44 2.15
CA GLN A 71 19.12 -7.51 2.83
C GLN A 71 19.39 -7.17 4.30
N PRO A 72 18.42 -7.46 5.20
CA PRO A 72 18.60 -7.26 6.62
C PRO A 72 19.53 -8.34 7.20
N PRO A 73 20.12 -8.13 8.39
CA PRO A 73 20.82 -9.18 9.12
C PRO A 73 19.91 -10.38 9.41
N GLY A 74 20.44 -11.59 9.26
CA GLY A 74 19.72 -12.83 9.56
C GLY A 74 18.80 -13.30 8.43
N ARG A 75 17.57 -13.68 8.77
CA ARG A 75 16.57 -14.17 7.80
C ARG A 75 15.96 -12.99 7.04
N THR A 76 16.00 -13.06 5.71
CA THR A 76 15.40 -12.03 4.85
C THR A 76 13.86 -12.07 4.89
N TYR A 77 13.24 -10.93 4.57
CA TYR A 77 11.79 -10.76 4.49
C TYR A 77 11.46 -9.59 3.52
N ALA A 78 10.19 -9.44 3.13
CA ALA A 78 9.71 -8.20 2.53
C ALA A 78 9.11 -7.32 3.65
N PRO A 79 9.60 -6.08 3.87
CA PRO A 79 9.03 -5.17 4.87
C PRO A 79 7.73 -4.55 4.35
N ILE A 80 6.70 -4.47 5.19
CA ILE A 80 5.51 -3.65 4.91
C ILE A 80 5.58 -2.41 5.79
N TYR A 81 5.65 -1.24 5.16
CA TYR A 81 5.55 0.05 5.82
C TYR A 81 4.22 0.70 5.47
N GLN A 82 3.64 1.44 6.42
CA GLN A 82 2.36 2.11 6.28
C GLN A 82 2.51 3.61 6.48
N SER A 83 1.80 4.38 5.67
CA SER A 83 1.48 5.78 5.91
C SER A 83 -0.05 5.95 5.99
N LYS A 84 -0.48 6.86 6.88
CA LYS A 84 -1.88 7.27 7.06
C LYS A 84 -2.09 8.76 6.84
N ASP A 85 -1.08 9.43 6.29
CA ASP A 85 -0.97 10.89 6.18
C ASP A 85 -0.48 11.30 4.79
N GLY A 86 -0.95 10.59 3.76
CA GLY A 86 -0.62 10.88 2.36
C GLY A 86 0.84 10.62 1.99
N GLY A 87 1.60 9.90 2.82
CA GLY A 87 3.01 9.59 2.61
C GLY A 87 3.99 10.50 3.32
N LEU A 88 3.53 11.37 4.23
CA LEU A 88 4.38 12.30 5.01
C LEU A 88 5.17 11.60 6.11
N SER A 89 4.62 10.55 6.72
CA SER A 89 5.31 9.71 7.69
C SER A 89 5.02 8.24 7.46
N TRP A 90 6.00 7.39 7.82
CA TRP A 90 5.95 5.97 7.56
C TRP A 90 6.41 5.18 8.78
N ASN A 91 5.70 4.10 9.08
CA ASN A 91 6.06 3.16 10.15
C ASN A 91 6.03 1.73 9.62
N GLN A 92 6.91 0.86 10.11
CA GLN A 92 6.84 -0.56 9.78
C GLN A 92 5.57 -1.15 10.39
N LEU A 93 4.73 -1.76 9.54
CA LEU A 93 3.50 -2.44 9.94
C LEU A 93 3.76 -3.92 10.18
N SER A 94 4.33 -4.61 9.18
CA SER A 94 4.49 -6.06 9.20
C SER A 94 5.71 -6.52 8.40
N LYS A 95 5.96 -7.84 8.38
CA LYS A 95 7.05 -8.49 7.63
C LYS A 95 6.53 -9.76 6.98
N VAL A 96 6.81 -9.95 5.70
CA VAL A 96 6.42 -11.16 4.98
C VAL A 96 7.64 -12.06 4.78
N TYR A 97 7.56 -13.28 5.32
CA TYR A 97 8.60 -14.30 5.19
C TYR A 97 8.25 -15.31 4.12
N PHE A 98 9.23 -15.59 3.27
CA PHE A 98 9.09 -16.49 2.14
C PHE A 98 9.65 -17.87 2.47
N SER A 99 8.93 -18.93 2.10
CA SER A 99 9.33 -20.30 2.43
C SER A 99 10.55 -20.76 1.63
N ALA A 100 10.68 -20.30 0.38
CA ALA A 100 11.87 -20.58 -0.45
C ALA A 100 13.11 -19.75 -0.05
N ALA A 101 12.96 -18.78 0.85
CA ALA A 101 14.03 -17.92 1.36
C ALA A 101 14.10 -17.97 2.90
N ASP A 102 13.98 -19.16 3.48
CA ASP A 102 13.93 -19.36 4.93
C ASP A 102 15.32 -19.34 5.63
N LYS A 103 16.41 -19.48 4.87
CA LYS A 103 17.78 -19.48 5.39
C LYS A 103 18.47 -18.11 5.27
N PRO A 104 19.40 -17.78 6.18
CA PRO A 104 20.32 -16.64 6.00
C PRO A 104 21.04 -16.71 4.65
N GLY A 105 21.23 -15.56 4.02
CA GLY A 105 21.84 -15.44 2.69
C GLY A 105 20.85 -15.60 1.53
N SER A 106 19.62 -16.02 1.78
CA SER A 106 18.55 -16.00 0.77
C SER A 106 18.16 -14.56 0.43
N THR A 107 17.60 -14.35 -0.76
CA THR A 107 17.23 -13.01 -1.26
C THR A 107 15.75 -12.98 -1.64
N ILE A 108 15.08 -11.87 -1.33
CA ILE A 108 13.74 -11.57 -1.84
C ILE A 108 13.87 -10.42 -2.83
N LEU A 109 13.42 -10.66 -4.06
CA LEU A 109 13.53 -9.73 -5.18
C LEU A 109 12.15 -9.42 -5.77
N GLN A 110 12.06 -8.28 -6.44
CA GLN A 110 10.93 -7.96 -7.33
C GLN A 110 9.57 -8.00 -6.62
N VAL A 111 9.51 -7.41 -5.43
CA VAL A 111 8.28 -7.33 -4.64
C VAL A 111 7.20 -6.57 -5.43
N PHE A 112 5.94 -6.97 -5.31
CA PHE A 112 4.77 -6.26 -5.81
C PHE A 112 3.61 -6.34 -4.81
N LEU A 113 2.92 -5.22 -4.62
CA LEU A 113 1.76 -5.07 -3.75
C LEU A 113 0.51 -4.85 -4.62
N TYR A 114 -0.60 -5.48 -4.26
CA TYR A 114 -1.87 -5.34 -4.97
C TYR A 114 -3.05 -5.55 -4.05
N GLU A 115 -4.02 -4.64 -4.04
CA GLU A 115 -5.29 -4.85 -3.35
C GLU A 115 -6.31 -5.43 -4.33
N LEU A 116 -7.04 -6.46 -3.91
CA LEU A 116 -8.08 -7.07 -4.74
C LEU A 116 -9.31 -6.15 -4.86
N PRO A 117 -9.73 -5.75 -6.08
CA PRO A 117 -10.92 -4.92 -6.28
C PRO A 117 -12.23 -5.68 -6.24
N ARG A 118 -12.15 -7.00 -6.16
CA ARG A 118 -13.30 -7.91 -6.10
C ARG A 118 -12.85 -9.23 -5.51
N THR A 119 -13.81 -10.00 -5.02
CA THR A 119 -13.57 -11.36 -4.54
C THR A 119 -12.98 -12.25 -5.62
N ILE A 120 -11.91 -12.99 -5.29
CA ILE A 120 -11.31 -14.04 -6.12
C ILE A 120 -11.22 -15.32 -5.28
N GLY A 121 -12.08 -16.30 -5.58
CA GLY A 121 -12.15 -17.54 -4.81
C GLY A 121 -12.52 -17.26 -3.35
N ALA A 122 -11.68 -17.71 -2.42
CA ALA A 122 -11.86 -17.49 -0.99
C ALA A 122 -11.33 -16.13 -0.48
N TYR A 123 -10.72 -15.32 -1.35
CA TYR A 123 -10.13 -14.03 -0.98
C TYR A 123 -11.11 -12.90 -1.34
N PRO A 124 -11.69 -12.20 -0.35
CA PRO A 124 -12.63 -11.11 -0.61
C PRO A 124 -11.96 -9.90 -1.27
N ALA A 125 -12.77 -8.98 -1.80
CA ALA A 125 -12.31 -7.62 -2.12
C ALA A 125 -11.62 -6.99 -0.89
N GLY A 126 -10.59 -6.17 -1.12
CA GLY A 126 -9.75 -5.58 -0.06
C GLY A 126 -8.67 -6.52 0.48
N THR A 127 -8.58 -7.77 0.00
CA THR A 127 -7.42 -8.62 0.29
C THR A 127 -6.16 -7.97 -0.29
N VAL A 128 -5.15 -7.78 0.55
CA VAL A 128 -3.85 -7.27 0.11
C VAL A 128 -2.96 -8.45 -0.26
N LEU A 129 -2.53 -8.49 -1.51
CA LEU A 129 -1.59 -9.46 -2.04
C LEU A 129 -0.18 -8.88 -2.03
N LEU A 130 0.77 -9.71 -1.61
CA LEU A 130 2.20 -9.46 -1.82
C LEU A 130 2.79 -10.64 -2.60
N THR A 131 3.46 -10.33 -3.69
CA THR A 131 4.26 -11.32 -4.43
C THR A 131 5.71 -10.88 -4.48
N ALA A 132 6.62 -11.85 -4.49
CA ALA A 132 8.03 -11.61 -4.74
C ALA A 132 8.71 -12.88 -5.25
N ASN A 133 9.86 -12.69 -5.89
CA ASN A 133 10.76 -13.77 -6.26
C ASN A 133 11.69 -14.10 -5.08
N ALA A 134 11.42 -15.22 -4.41
CA ALA A 134 12.24 -15.77 -3.35
C ALA A 134 13.35 -16.66 -3.94
N VAL A 135 14.59 -16.28 -3.67
CA VAL A 135 15.80 -16.94 -4.17
C VAL A 135 16.54 -17.56 -2.98
N PRO A 136 16.70 -18.89 -2.92
CA PRO A 136 17.47 -19.54 -1.86
C PRO A 136 18.93 -19.06 -1.84
N ALA A 137 19.60 -19.18 -0.70
CA ALA A 137 20.97 -18.68 -0.50
C ALA A 137 22.02 -19.23 -1.50
N ASN A 138 21.81 -20.45 -2.02
CA ASN A 138 22.69 -21.06 -3.03
C ASN A 138 22.33 -20.67 -4.47
N HIS A 139 21.35 -19.77 -4.67
CA HIS A 139 20.85 -19.31 -5.97
C HIS A 139 20.39 -20.44 -6.90
N SER A 140 19.99 -21.60 -6.36
CA SER A 140 19.65 -22.78 -7.18
C SER A 140 18.29 -22.67 -7.90
N SER A 141 17.46 -21.69 -7.55
CA SER A 141 16.13 -21.50 -8.14
C SER A 141 15.63 -20.07 -7.96
N THR A 142 14.62 -19.71 -8.76
CA THR A 142 13.79 -18.52 -8.58
C THR A 142 12.35 -18.96 -8.31
N ASN A 143 11.73 -18.40 -7.29
CA ASN A 143 10.42 -18.84 -6.81
C ASN A 143 9.51 -17.64 -6.63
N ILE A 144 8.65 -17.36 -7.60
CA ILE A 144 7.59 -16.35 -7.42
C ILE A 144 6.56 -16.94 -6.45
N GLN A 145 6.48 -16.39 -5.24
CA GLN A 145 5.51 -16.80 -4.23
C GLN A 145 4.51 -15.68 -4.00
N LEU A 146 3.25 -16.06 -3.75
CA LEU A 146 2.14 -15.15 -3.49
C LEU A 146 1.66 -15.34 -2.05
N TYR A 147 1.53 -14.23 -1.33
CA TYR A 147 1.01 -14.13 0.03
C TYR A 147 -0.18 -13.18 0.05
N ALA A 148 -1.08 -13.36 1.00
CA ALA A 148 -2.30 -12.57 1.16
C ALA A 148 -2.46 -12.14 2.63
N SER A 149 -2.89 -10.89 2.84
CA SER A 149 -3.37 -10.35 4.11
C SER A 149 -4.87 -10.05 3.98
N LEU A 150 -5.61 -10.43 5.02
CA LEU A 150 -7.06 -10.17 5.15
C LEU A 150 -7.35 -9.02 6.13
N ASP A 151 -6.30 -8.38 6.63
CA ASP A 151 -6.30 -7.37 7.69
C ASP A 151 -5.52 -6.10 7.29
N LYS A 152 -5.38 -5.86 5.98
CA LYS A 152 -4.83 -4.63 5.38
C LYS A 152 -3.31 -4.41 5.58
N GLY A 153 -2.54 -5.48 5.71
CA GLY A 153 -1.07 -5.48 5.67
C GLY A 153 -0.38 -6.12 6.86
#